data_AF-A0A810E2E9-F1
#
_entry.id   AF-A0A810E2E9-F1
#
_cell.length_a   1.000
_cell.length_b   1.000
_cell.length_c   1.000
_cell.angle_alpha   90.00
_cell.angle_beta   90.00
_cell.angle_gamma   90.00
#
_symmetry.space_group_name_H-M   'P 1'
#
loop_
_entity.id
_entity.type
_entity.pdbx_description
1 polymer ?
#
loop_
_entity_poly.entity_id
_entity_poly.type
_entity_poly.pdbx_seq_one_letter_code
_entity_poly.pdbx_strand_id
1 'polypeptide(L)'
;MSMTHYMSLLADNQPWNLILFMAIPVIFAETITVTEFFILFNKTTQGGLRSFNRICSILAGLYFTGIFIYLFPTAFIPLTVNGEWHTWVDVVAVGFYLSGVLFLLPLALLDLGIIARNRSAEGKLKLHFILVSGFLIVAHVAMIFGMINPEIIGGMAGMNH
;
A
#
# COMPACT_ATOMS: atom_id res chain seq x y z
N MET A 1 -24.57 -12.46 0.21
CA MET A 1 -23.21 -12.70 -0.28
C MET A 1 -22.27 -12.15 0.78
N SER A 2 -21.61 -13.01 1.56
CA SER A 2 -20.72 -12.57 2.63
C SER A 2 -19.39 -12.13 2.04
N MET A 3 -19.21 -10.82 1.91
CA MET A 3 -17.93 -10.22 1.49
C MET A 3 -16.98 -10.15 2.69
N THR A 4 -15.66 -10.19 2.45
CA THR A 4 -14.66 -9.92 3.50
C THR A 4 -14.86 -8.53 4.08
N HIS A 5 -14.48 -8.27 5.34
CA HIS A 5 -14.67 -6.94 5.93
C HIS A 5 -13.80 -5.86 5.24
N TYR A 6 -12.70 -6.26 4.60
CA TYR A 6 -11.92 -5.40 3.72
C TYR A 6 -12.72 -5.00 2.46
N MET A 7 -13.43 -5.95 1.86
CA MET A 7 -14.34 -5.67 0.75
C MET A 7 -15.60 -4.95 1.19
N SER A 8 -16.12 -5.12 2.41
CA SER A 8 -17.26 -4.32 2.89
C SER A 8 -16.87 -2.85 3.08
N LEU A 9 -15.70 -2.55 3.64
CA LEU A 9 -15.19 -1.17 3.76
C LEU A 9 -14.92 -0.51 2.39
N LEU A 10 -14.48 -1.29 1.41
CA LEU A 10 -14.31 -0.82 0.01
C LEU A 10 -15.63 -0.79 -0.77
N ALA A 11 -16.63 -1.59 -0.38
CA ALA A 11 -17.94 -1.70 -1.02
C ALA A 11 -18.96 -0.69 -0.47
N ASP A 12 -18.82 -0.29 0.79
CA ASP A 12 -19.59 0.80 1.39
C ASP A 12 -19.26 2.09 0.65
N ASN A 13 -20.27 2.78 0.12
CA ASN A 13 -20.13 3.98 -0.72
C ASN A 13 -19.27 3.80 -2.00
N GLN A 14 -19.41 2.67 -2.71
CA GLN A 14 -18.92 2.60 -4.08
C GLN A 14 -19.47 3.75 -4.93
N PRO A 15 -18.64 4.43 -5.74
CA PRO A 15 -17.25 4.10 -6.11
C PRO A 15 -16.16 4.82 -5.29
N TRP A 16 -16.52 5.72 -4.37
CA TRP A 16 -15.58 6.68 -3.79
C TRP A 16 -14.53 6.04 -2.86
N ASN A 17 -14.93 5.08 -2.04
CA ASN A 17 -14.01 4.40 -1.12
C ASN A 17 -12.92 3.62 -1.87
N LEU A 18 -13.28 2.91 -2.95
CA LEU A 18 -12.31 2.18 -3.77
C LEU A 18 -11.30 3.13 -4.42
N ILE A 19 -11.78 4.26 -4.93
CA ILE A 19 -10.90 5.27 -5.54
C ILE A 19 -9.93 5.83 -4.51
N LEU A 20 -10.44 6.25 -3.35
CA LEU A 20 -9.65 6.90 -2.31
C LEU A 20 -8.67 5.92 -1.65
N PHE A 21 -9.13 4.75 -1.25
CA PHE A 21 -8.31 3.82 -0.46
C PHE A 21 -7.40 2.93 -1.30
N MET A 22 -7.67 2.74 -2.59
CA MET A 22 -6.90 1.82 -3.42
C MET A 22 -6.40 2.44 -4.72
N ALA A 23 -7.29 3.01 -5.54
CA ALA A 23 -6.89 3.48 -6.87
C ALA A 23 -5.85 4.60 -6.79
N ILE A 24 -6.09 5.62 -5.97
CA ILE A 24 -5.17 6.75 -5.83
C ILE A 24 -3.78 6.28 -5.35
N PRO A 25 -3.65 5.56 -4.21
CA PRO A 25 -2.34 5.07 -3.76
C PRO A 25 -1.61 4.19 -4.76
N VAL A 26 -2.30 3.26 -5.42
CA VAL A 26 -1.70 2.33 -6.37
C VAL A 26 -1.24 3.05 -7.63
N ILE A 27 -2.06 3.94 -8.20
CA ILE A 27 -1.68 4.74 -9.38
C ILE A 27 -0.45 5.59 -9.07
N PHE A 28 -0.39 6.22 -7.89
CA PHE A 28 0.79 6.97 -7.48
C PHE A 28 2.02 6.06 -7.37
N ALA A 29 1.91 4.91 -6.70
CA ALA A 29 3.02 3.98 -6.55
C ALA A 29 3.53 3.43 -7.89
N GLU A 30 2.64 3.06 -8.81
CA GLU A 30 3.00 2.60 -10.15
C GLU A 30 3.65 3.72 -10.97
N THR A 31 3.10 4.94 -10.90
CA THR A 31 3.68 6.11 -11.58
C THR A 31 5.09 6.40 -11.07
N ILE A 32 5.29 6.35 -9.75
CA ILE A 32 6.60 6.51 -9.11
C ILE A 32 7.56 5.42 -9.60
N THR A 33 7.10 4.17 -9.65
CA THR A 33 7.92 3.02 -10.10
C THR A 33 8.39 3.19 -11.54
N VAL A 34 7.46 3.55 -12.43
CA VAL A 34 7.74 3.74 -13.85
C VAL A 34 8.72 4.90 -14.05
N THR A 35 8.46 6.05 -13.41
CA THR A 35 9.36 7.20 -13.51
C THR A 35 10.75 6.92 -12.94
N GLU A 36 10.83 6.15 -11.85
CA GLU A 36 12.11 5.72 -11.27
C GLU A 36 12.88 4.77 -12.19
N PHE A 37 12.18 3.85 -12.87
CA PHE A 37 12.78 2.99 -13.88
C PHE A 37 13.38 3.79 -15.04
N PHE A 38 12.69 4.84 -15.51
CA PHE A 38 13.21 5.75 -16.53
C PHE A 38 14.45 6.53 -16.06
N ILE A 39 14.48 6.96 -14.80
CA ILE A 39 15.63 7.67 -14.21
C ILE A 39 16.84 6.73 -14.12
N LEU A 40 16.63 5.49 -13.68
CA LEU A 40 17.67 4.47 -13.59
C LEU A 40 18.23 4.08 -14.96
N PHE A 41 17.36 3.87 -15.95
CA PHE A 41 17.76 3.46 -17.30
C PHE A 41 18.57 4.56 -18.02
N ASN A 42 18.11 5.82 -17.94
CA ASN A 42 18.81 6.94 -18.58
C ASN A 42 20.00 7.47 -17.76
N LYS A 43 20.23 6.93 -16.55
CA LYS A 43 21.22 7.43 -15.58
C LYS A 43 21.11 8.94 -15.34
N THR A 44 19.91 9.50 -15.48
CA THR A 44 19.66 10.94 -15.36
C THR A 44 19.56 11.32 -13.89
N THR A 45 20.70 11.61 -13.27
CA THR A 45 20.75 12.00 -11.86
C THR A 45 20.15 13.38 -11.55
N GLN A 46 19.85 14.20 -12.56
CA GLN A 46 19.26 15.53 -12.41
C GLN A 46 18.25 15.80 -13.53
N GLY A 47 17.11 16.43 -13.20
CA GLY A 47 16.10 16.82 -14.20
C GLY A 47 14.69 16.96 -13.64
N GLY A 48 13.78 17.47 -14.47
CA GLY A 48 12.36 17.66 -14.10
C GLY A 48 11.65 16.37 -13.69
N LEU A 49 12.03 15.23 -14.29
CA LEU A 49 11.47 13.92 -13.96
C LEU A 49 11.76 13.49 -12.51
N ARG A 50 12.95 13.80 -12.00
CA ARG A 50 13.34 13.51 -10.61
C ARG A 50 12.57 14.38 -9.61
N SER A 51 12.40 15.66 -9.93
CA SER A 51 11.60 16.57 -9.10
C SER A 51 10.13 16.17 -9.09
N PHE A 52 9.59 15.75 -10.23
CA PHE A 52 8.23 15.21 -10.34
C PHE A 52 8.08 13.93 -9.49
N ASN A 53 8.99 12.97 -9.63
CA ASN A 53 8.93 11.73 -8.86
C ASN A 53 8.99 11.98 -7.34
N ARG A 54 9.84 12.92 -6.92
CA ARG A 54 9.95 13.36 -5.52
C ARG A 54 8.63 13.91 -4.99
N ILE A 55 7.95 14.77 -5.76
CA ILE A 55 6.65 15.35 -5.36
C ILE A 55 5.59 14.24 -5.28
N CYS A 56 5.50 13.38 -6.29
CA CYS A 56 4.56 12.25 -6.31
C CYS A 56 4.75 11.33 -5.11
N SER A 57 6.00 11.01 -4.76
CA SER A 57 6.34 10.15 -3.64
C SER A 57 5.98 10.75 -2.28
N ILE A 58 6.21 12.06 -2.09
CA ILE A 58 5.79 12.76 -0.88
C ILE A 58 4.27 12.77 -0.75
N LEU A 59 3.56 13.11 -1.84
CA LEU A 59 2.09 13.12 -1.86
C LEU A 59 1.53 11.73 -1.59
N ALA A 60 2.07 10.70 -2.24
CA ALA A 60 1.64 9.31 -2.06
C ALA A 60 1.84 8.83 -0.62
N GLY A 61 3.02 9.09 -0.03
CA GLY A 61 3.30 8.68 1.34
C GLY A 61 2.48 9.43 2.38
N LEU A 62 2.29 10.74 2.24
CA LEU A 62 1.42 11.51 3.13
C LEU A 62 -0.05 11.08 3.00
N TYR A 63 -0.53 10.89 1.78
CA TYR A 63 -1.89 10.45 1.51
C TYR A 63 -2.15 9.07 2.10
N PHE A 64 -1.27 8.10 1.86
CA PHE A 64 -1.40 6.75 2.42
C PHE A 64 -1.25 6.72 3.94
N THR A 65 -0.40 7.59 4.51
CA THR A 65 -0.31 7.74 5.97
C THR A 65 -1.62 8.27 6.56
N GLY A 66 -2.27 9.23 5.88
CA GLY A 66 -3.60 9.71 6.27
C GLY A 66 -4.64 8.59 6.24
N ILE A 67 -4.62 7.75 5.20
CA ILE A 67 -5.47 6.55 5.12
C ILE A 67 -5.19 5.60 6.28
N PHE A 68 -3.93 5.32 6.59
CA PHE A 68 -3.56 4.44 7.70
C PHE A 68 -4.08 4.98 9.04
N ILE A 69 -3.88 6.27 9.33
CA ILE A 69 -4.35 6.89 10.58
C ILE A 69 -5.88 6.87 10.66
N TYR A 70 -6.58 6.93 9.52
CA TYR A 70 -8.03 6.79 9.49
C TYR A 70 -8.45 5.33 9.73
N LEU A 71 -7.97 4.38 8.93
CA LEU A 71 -8.43 2.99 8.96
C LEU A 71 -7.94 2.20 10.17
N PHE A 72 -6.78 2.52 10.74
CA PHE A 72 -6.25 1.80 11.89
C PHE A 72 -7.19 1.86 13.12
N PRO A 73 -7.61 3.04 13.61
CA PRO A 73 -8.55 3.12 14.72
C PRO A 73 -10.02 2.90 14.33
N THR A 74 -10.43 3.20 13.09
CA THR A 74 -11.85 3.10 12.69
C THR A 74 -12.26 1.72 12.19
N ALA A 75 -11.32 0.96 11.63
CA ALA A 75 -11.58 -0.39 11.11
C ALA A 75 -10.76 -1.44 11.85
N PHE A 76 -9.43 -1.32 11.89
CA PHE A 76 -8.56 -2.39 12.38
C PHE A 76 -8.74 -2.70 13.88
N ILE A 77 -8.82 -1.66 14.72
CA ILE A 77 -9.03 -1.84 16.18
C ILE A 77 -10.40 -2.46 16.47
N PRO A 78 -11.54 -1.92 15.96
CA PRO A 78 -12.85 -2.54 16.17
C PRO A 78 -12.91 -3.99 15.70
N LEU A 79 -12.34 -4.30 14.54
CA LEU A 79 -12.30 -5.66 14.01
C LEU A 79 -11.54 -6.63 14.94
N THR A 80 -10.42 -6.17 15.47
CA THR A 80 -9.56 -6.97 16.35
C THR A 80 -10.17 -7.15 17.74
N VAL A 81 -10.84 -6.12 18.28
CA VAL A 81 -11.42 -6.15 19.63
C VAL A 81 -12.77 -6.85 19.65
N ASN A 82 -13.62 -6.64 18.65
CA ASN A 82 -14.95 -7.24 18.57
C ASN A 82 -14.92 -8.67 18.00
N GLY A 83 -13.77 -9.11 17.47
CA GLY A 83 -13.60 -10.47 16.93
C GLY A 83 -14.41 -10.71 15.65
N GLU A 84 -14.75 -9.66 14.91
CA GLU A 84 -15.59 -9.70 13.71
C GLU A 84 -14.82 -10.11 12.43
N TRP A 85 -13.61 -10.66 12.59
CA TRP A 85 -12.86 -11.21 11.47
C TRP A 85 -13.58 -12.43 10.90
N HIS A 86 -14.07 -12.35 9.67
CA HIS A 86 -14.76 -13.46 9.03
C HIS A 86 -13.85 -14.68 8.81
N THR A 87 -12.59 -14.46 8.41
CA THR A 87 -11.60 -15.53 8.21
C THR A 87 -10.17 -15.02 8.45
N TRP A 88 -9.19 -15.94 8.54
CA TRP A 88 -7.76 -15.58 8.60
C TRP A 88 -7.28 -14.78 7.37
N VAL A 89 -7.99 -14.90 6.23
CA VAL A 89 -7.68 -14.17 5.00
C VAL A 89 -7.97 -12.68 5.16
N ASP A 90 -9.01 -12.30 5.89
CA ASP A 90 -9.31 -10.89 6.16
C ASP A 90 -8.16 -10.25 6.95
N VAL A 91 -7.60 -10.97 7.93
CA VAL A 91 -6.45 -10.52 8.72
C VAL A 91 -5.22 -10.31 7.84
N VAL A 92 -4.97 -11.23 6.91
CA VAL A 92 -3.87 -11.11 5.94
C VAL A 92 -4.11 -9.95 4.99
N ALA A 93 -5.29 -9.81 4.40
CA ALA A 93 -5.62 -8.75 3.45
C ALA A 93 -5.47 -7.36 4.08
N VAL A 94 -6.11 -7.13 5.23
CA VAL A 94 -6.04 -5.85 5.94
C VAL A 94 -4.64 -5.61 6.50
N GLY A 95 -3.99 -6.64 7.06
CA GLY A 95 -2.63 -6.54 7.60
C GLY A 95 -1.61 -6.13 6.53
N PHE A 96 -1.62 -6.79 5.37
CA PHE A 96 -0.74 -6.43 4.25
C PHE A 96 -1.07 -5.06 3.68
N TYR A 97 -2.35 -4.70 3.57
CA TYR A 97 -2.76 -3.37 3.13
C TYR A 97 -2.19 -2.28 4.05
N LEU A 98 -2.41 -2.40 5.37
CA LEU A 98 -1.90 -1.44 6.35
C LEU A 98 -0.38 -1.44 6.42
N SER A 99 0.27 -2.58 6.19
CA SER A 99 1.74 -2.68 6.13
C SER A 99 2.35 -1.83 5.01
N GLY A 100 1.57 -1.45 3.99
CA GLY A 100 2.01 -0.54 2.92
C GLY A 100 2.55 0.79 3.45
N VAL A 101 2.09 1.25 4.61
CA VAL A 101 2.59 2.48 5.24
C VAL A 101 4.07 2.37 5.61
N LEU A 102 4.54 1.16 5.95
CA LEU A 102 5.94 0.89 6.28
C LEU A 102 6.88 1.09 5.08
N PHE A 103 6.33 1.15 3.87
CA PHE A 103 7.09 1.39 2.65
C PHE A 103 6.90 2.82 2.14
N LEU A 104 5.66 3.29 2.03
CA LEU A 104 5.35 4.62 1.50
C LEU A 104 5.72 5.77 2.44
N LEU A 105 5.62 5.58 3.77
CA LEU A 105 6.03 6.63 4.71
C LEU A 105 7.55 6.85 4.68
N PRO A 106 8.41 5.81 4.81
CA PRO A 106 9.85 6.00 4.65
C PRO A 106 10.24 6.54 3.27
N LEU A 107 9.48 6.21 2.22
CA LEU A 107 9.67 6.78 0.89
C LEU A 107 9.46 8.30 0.89
N ALA A 108 8.34 8.78 1.43
CA ALA A 108 8.08 10.20 1.57
C ALA A 108 9.12 10.90 2.46
N LEU A 109 9.55 10.26 3.55
CA LEU A 109 10.59 10.80 4.45
C LEU A 109 11.98 10.84 3.79
N LEU A 110 12.30 9.87 2.93
CA LEU A 110 13.50 9.85 2.11
C LEU A 110 13.51 11.06 1.15
N ASP A 111 12.37 11.32 0.51
CA ASP A 111 12.21 12.43 -0.42
C ASP A 111 12.10 13.79 0.26
N LEU A 112 11.56 13.88 1.48
CA LEU A 112 11.64 15.10 2.30
C LEU A 112 13.09 15.40 2.75
N GLY A 113 14.01 14.45 2.58
CA GLY A 113 15.40 14.59 2.99
C GLY A 113 15.60 14.42 4.51
N ILE A 114 14.59 13.89 5.20
CA ILE A 114 14.63 13.55 6.63
C ILE A 114 15.46 12.28 6.82
N ILE A 115 15.28 11.29 5.94
CA ILE A 115 16.01 10.02 5.95
C ILE A 115 17.15 10.04 4.90
N ALA A 116 18.25 9.34 5.20
CA ALA A 116 19.39 9.13 4.30
C ALA A 116 20.07 10.41 3.77
N ARG A 117 20.05 11.52 4.54
CA ARG A 117 20.58 12.83 4.14
C ARG A 117 22.02 12.76 3.59
N ASN A 118 22.86 11.92 4.19
CA ASN A 118 24.29 11.76 3.87
C ASN A 118 24.61 10.65 2.85
N ARG A 119 23.62 10.01 2.23
CA ARG A 119 23.84 9.00 1.17
C ARG A 119 24.08 9.67 -0.19
N SER A 120 24.92 9.05 -1.02
CA SER A 120 25.14 9.45 -2.41
C SER A 120 23.83 9.49 -3.21
N ALA A 121 23.79 10.31 -4.28
CA ALA A 121 22.60 10.47 -5.11
C ALA A 121 22.08 9.13 -5.68
N GLU A 122 23.00 8.21 -5.98
CA GLU A 122 22.72 6.86 -6.47
C GLU A 122 22.23 5.93 -5.35
N GLY A 123 22.77 6.05 -4.14
CA GLY A 123 22.29 5.30 -2.98
C GLY A 123 20.87 5.68 -2.56
N LYS A 124 20.50 6.95 -2.73
CA LYS A 124 19.12 7.42 -2.50
C LYS A 124 18.15 6.83 -3.54
N LEU A 125 18.52 6.82 -4.82
CA LEU A 125 17.71 6.20 -5.90
C LEU A 125 17.49 4.70 -5.63
N LYS A 126 18.55 3.96 -5.25
CA LYS A 126 18.40 2.54 -4.88
C LYS A 126 17.42 2.32 -3.74
N LEU A 127 17.51 3.13 -2.68
CA LEU A 127 16.60 3.01 -1.54
C LEU A 127 15.16 3.36 -1.92
N HIS A 128 14.99 4.40 -2.74
CA HIS A 128 13.70 4.83 -3.28
C HIS A 128 13.03 3.69 -4.06
N PHE A 129 13.76 3.10 -5.00
CA PHE A 129 13.32 1.95 -5.78
C PHE A 129 12.96 0.73 -4.92
N ILE A 130 13.78 0.40 -3.91
CA ILE A 130 13.53 -0.75 -3.02
C ILE A 130 12.24 -0.53 -2.20
N LEU A 131 12.04 0.67 -1.67
CA LEU A 131 10.86 0.99 -0.87
C LEU A 131 9.58 0.90 -1.72
N VAL A 132 9.59 1.48 -2.92
CA VAL A 132 8.45 1.43 -3.85
C VAL A 132 8.17 -0.01 -4.30
N SER A 133 9.21 -0.77 -4.64
CA SER A 133 9.06 -2.18 -5.04
C SER A 133 8.48 -3.03 -3.90
N GLY A 134 8.92 -2.78 -2.67
CA GLY A 134 8.37 -3.43 -1.48
C GLY A 134 6.89 -3.13 -1.29
N PHE A 135 6.49 -1.86 -1.46
CA PHE A 135 5.08 -1.46 -1.43
C PHE A 135 4.24 -2.20 -2.48
N LEU A 136 4.71 -2.27 -3.72
CA LEU A 136 4.01 -2.97 -4.80
C LEU A 136 3.74 -4.43 -4.45
N ILE A 137 4.73 -5.13 -3.90
CA ILE A 137 4.57 -6.54 -3.50
C ILE A 137 3.48 -6.68 -2.44
N VAL A 138 3.56 -5.90 -1.35
CA VAL A 138 2.58 -6.01 -0.26
C VAL A 138 1.18 -5.58 -0.69
N ALA A 139 1.07 -4.56 -1.56
CA ALA A 139 -0.20 -4.10 -2.10
C ALA A 139 -0.86 -5.17 -2.98
N HIS A 140 -0.09 -5.87 -3.82
CA HIS A 140 -0.61 -6.98 -4.63
C HIS A 140 -1.04 -8.17 -3.77
N VAL A 141 -0.27 -8.51 -2.74
CA VAL A 141 -0.68 -9.53 -1.76
C VAL A 141 -2.02 -9.14 -1.14
N ALA A 142 -2.15 -7.90 -0.64
CA ALA A 142 -3.40 -7.42 -0.08
C ALA A 142 -4.58 -7.48 -1.07
N MET A 143 -4.36 -7.13 -2.34
CA MET A 143 -5.40 -7.21 -3.38
C MET A 143 -5.80 -8.65 -3.69
N ILE A 144 -4.83 -9.56 -3.85
CA ILE A 144 -5.11 -10.98 -4.13
C ILE A 144 -5.92 -11.57 -2.98
N PHE A 145 -5.41 -11.49 -1.75
CA PHE A 145 -6.08 -12.04 -0.59
C PHE A 145 -7.41 -11.33 -0.28
N GLY A 146 -7.50 -10.02 -0.53
CA GLY A 146 -8.72 -9.25 -0.35
C GLY A 146 -9.86 -9.69 -1.27
N MET A 147 -9.55 -10.21 -2.47
CA MET A 147 -10.53 -10.69 -3.45
C MET A 147 -10.83 -12.19 -3.36
N ILE A 148 -10.15 -12.94 -2.47
CA ILE A 148 -10.46 -14.35 -2.25
C ILE A 148 -11.84 -14.45 -1.58
N ASN A 149 -12.73 -15.25 -2.17
CA ASN A 149 -14.05 -15.50 -1.57
C ASN A 149 -13.87 -16.27 -0.23
N PRO A 150 -14.30 -15.70 0.91
CA PRO A 150 -14.17 -16.34 2.22
C PRO A 150 -14.93 -17.68 2.31
N GLU A 151 -15.94 -17.92 1.47
CA GLU A 151 -16.69 -19.18 1.41
C GLU A 151 -15.83 -20.37 0.95
N ILE A 152 -14.83 -20.15 0.08
CA ILE A 152 -13.91 -21.20 -0.39
C ILE A 152 -13.05 -21.72 0.77
N ILE A 153 -12.73 -20.85 1.72
CA ILE A 153 -11.84 -21.15 2.85
C ILE A 153 -12.62 -21.69 4.04
N GLY A 154 -13.83 -21.18 4.28
CA GLY A 154 -14.78 -21.76 5.23
C GLY A 154 -15.15 -23.20 4.88
N GLY A 155 -15.29 -23.53 3.59
CA GLY A 155 -15.48 -24.89 3.10
C GLY A 155 -14.26 -25.81 3.31
N MET A 156 -13.05 -25.25 3.37
CA MET A 156 -11.81 -26.01 3.56
C MET A 156 -11.54 -26.35 5.03
N ALA A 157 -12.05 -25.54 5.98
CA ALA A 157 -12.04 -25.88 7.41
C ALA A 157 -12.95 -27.08 7.75
N GLY A 158 -13.85 -27.46 6.83
CA GLY A 158 -14.68 -28.68 6.93
C GLY A 158 -14.04 -29.94 6.34
N MET A 159 -12.84 -29.85 5.74
CA MET A 159 -12.07 -31.00 5.26
C MET A 159 -10.92 -31.32 6.22
N ASN A 160 -11.24 -31.56 7.49
CA ASN A 160 -10.36 -32.38 8.32
C ASN A 160 -10.66 -33.85 7.97
N HIS A 161 -9.64 -34.54 7.46
CA HIS A 161 -9.62 -35.99 7.27
C HIS A 161 -9.91 -36.75 8.58
#